data_AF-A0A938KI91-F1
#
_entry.id   AF-A0A938KI91-F1
#
_cell.length_a   1.000
_cell.length_b   1.000
_cell.length_c   1.000
_cell.angle_alpha   90.00
_cell.angle_beta   90.00
_cell.angle_gamma   90.00
#
_symmetry.space_group_name_H-M   'P 1'
#
loop_
_entity.id
_entity.type
_entity.pdbx_description
1 polymer ?
#
loop_
_entity_poly.entity_id
_entity_poly.type
_entity_poly.pdbx_seq_one_letter_code
_entity_poly.pdbx_strand_id
1 'polypeptide(L)'
;MKTLTRQDLEAFATHPIADPPDWIRVQLDTSGIAAGAETVHAALARGRESRLLGIALQRAGSIGYSFADPVVEVQVAGLPR
;
A
#
# COMPACT_ATOMS: atom_id res chain seq x y z
N MET A 1 -13.16 3.64 18.40
CA MET A 1 -11.79 3.07 18.25
C MET A 1 -11.33 2.56 19.61
N LYS A 2 -10.77 1.35 19.71
CA LYS A 2 -10.18 0.83 20.95
C LYS A 2 -8.83 1.54 21.16
N THR A 3 -8.58 2.08 22.34
CA THR A 3 -7.25 2.61 22.71
C THR A 3 -6.28 1.44 22.85
N LEU A 4 -5.16 1.48 22.12
CA LEU A 4 -4.10 0.48 22.20
C LEU A 4 -3.28 0.70 23.47
N THR A 5 -3.04 -0.37 24.22
CA THR A 5 -2.10 -0.38 25.36
C THR A 5 -0.70 -0.73 24.88
N ARG A 6 0.30 -0.48 25.73
CA ARG A 6 1.68 -0.92 25.46
C ARG A 6 1.77 -2.43 25.23
N GLN A 7 1.04 -3.22 26.01
CA GLN A 7 1.02 -4.67 25.87
C GLN A 7 0.39 -5.11 24.55
N ASP A 8 -0.65 -4.39 24.07
CA ASP A 8 -1.21 -4.64 22.73
C ASP A 8 -0.12 -4.38 21.65
N LEU A 9 0.65 -3.29 21.76
CA LEU A 9 1.73 -2.98 20.81
C LEU A 9 2.85 -4.02 20.83
N GLU A 10 3.25 -4.48 22.03
CA GLU A 10 4.26 -5.54 22.20
C GLU A 10 3.78 -6.86 21.56
N ALA A 11 2.49 -7.20 21.70
CA ALA A 11 1.90 -8.36 21.05
C ALA A 11 1.82 -8.24 19.52
N PHE A 12 1.61 -7.03 18.98
CA PHE A 12 1.67 -6.82 17.52
C PHE A 12 3.08 -6.96 16.98
N ALA A 13 4.10 -6.48 17.72
CA ALA A 13 5.49 -6.55 17.29
C ALA A 13 6.01 -7.99 17.12
N THR A 14 5.43 -8.96 17.83
CA THR A 14 5.81 -10.39 17.71
C THR A 14 5.21 -11.08 16.49
N HIS A 15 4.30 -10.42 15.77
CA HIS A 15 3.63 -10.96 14.59
C HIS A 15 3.98 -10.11 13.36
N PRO A 16 5.22 -10.24 12.81
CA PRO A 16 5.58 -9.53 11.60
C PRO A 16 4.66 -9.97 10.46
N ILE A 17 3.89 -9.03 9.92
CA ILE A 17 3.11 -9.26 8.72
C ILE A 17 4.12 -9.28 7.57
N ALA A 18 4.38 -10.47 7.04
CA ALA A 18 5.21 -10.61 5.85
C ALA A 18 4.51 -9.97 4.66
N ASP A 19 5.24 -9.14 3.91
CA ASP A 19 4.71 -8.63 2.66
C ASP A 19 4.49 -9.77 1.66
N PRO A 20 3.37 -9.76 0.92
CA PRO A 20 3.15 -10.72 -0.15
C PRO A 20 4.30 -10.68 -1.17
N PRO A 21 4.50 -11.77 -1.94
CA PRO A 21 5.58 -11.84 -2.93
C PRO A 21 5.44 -10.73 -3.98
N ASP A 22 4.21 -10.52 -4.46
CA ASP A 22 3.85 -9.53 -5.47
C ASP A 22 2.84 -8.54 -4.88
N TRP A 23 3.12 -7.25 -5.00
CA TRP A 23 2.24 -6.19 -4.52
C TRP A 23 2.35 -4.89 -5.32
N ILE A 24 1.29 -4.11 -5.23
CA ILE A 24 1.23 -2.71 -5.66
C ILE A 24 0.80 -1.87 -4.46
N ARG A 25 1.53 -0.80 -4.16
CA ARG A 25 1.18 0.19 -3.15
C ARG A 25 0.93 1.52 -3.83
N VAL A 26 -0.17 2.17 -3.45
CA VAL A 26 -0.49 3.53 -3.89
C VAL A 26 -0.42 4.43 -2.67
N GLN A 27 0.36 5.51 -2.75
CA GLN A 27 0.51 6.46 -1.65
C GLN A 27 -0.70 7.39 -1.60
N LEU A 28 -1.43 7.30 -0.50
CA LEU A 28 -2.69 8.01 -0.25
C LEU A 28 -2.55 8.90 0.99
N ASP A 29 -1.36 9.46 1.19
CA ASP A 29 -1.17 10.62 2.04
C ASP A 29 -1.84 11.86 1.43
N THR A 30 -1.80 12.98 2.15
CA THR A 30 -2.54 14.20 1.77
C THR A 30 -2.18 14.71 0.38
N SER A 31 -0.89 14.76 0.01
CA SER A 31 -0.48 15.25 -1.31
C SER A 31 -0.76 14.21 -2.40
N GLY A 32 -0.60 12.91 -2.10
CA GLY A 32 -1.02 11.84 -2.99
C GLY A 32 -2.51 11.89 -3.33
N ILE A 33 -3.38 12.06 -2.33
CA ILE A 33 -4.83 12.22 -2.53
C ILE A 33 -5.12 13.47 -3.38
N ALA A 34 -4.50 14.62 -3.07
CA ALA A 34 -4.66 15.84 -3.84
C ALA A 34 -4.22 15.70 -5.30
N ALA A 35 -3.20 14.86 -5.56
CA ALA A 35 -2.71 14.53 -6.89
C ALA A 35 -3.54 13.42 -7.61
N GLY A 36 -4.60 12.90 -6.99
CA GLY A 36 -5.52 11.94 -7.60
C GLY A 36 -5.18 10.46 -7.36
N ALA A 37 -4.41 10.13 -6.32
CA ALA A 37 -4.07 8.75 -5.95
C ALA A 37 -5.29 7.83 -5.77
N GLU A 38 -6.44 8.35 -5.34
CA GLU A 38 -7.67 7.55 -5.20
C GLU A 38 -8.17 7.03 -6.55
N THR A 39 -8.11 7.85 -7.59
CA THR A 39 -8.48 7.47 -8.96
C THR A 39 -7.54 6.40 -9.49
N VAL A 40 -6.23 6.54 -9.21
CA VAL A 40 -5.20 5.56 -9.58
C VAL A 40 -5.46 4.22 -8.89
N HIS A 41 -5.66 4.22 -7.58
CA HIS A 41 -5.97 3.01 -6.82
C HIS A 41 -7.25 2.34 -7.33
N ALA A 42 -8.31 3.09 -7.58
CA ALA A 42 -9.57 2.55 -8.11
C ALA A 42 -9.41 1.95 -9.52
N ALA A 43 -8.61 2.58 -10.39
CA ALA A 43 -8.32 2.05 -11.73
C ALA A 43 -7.53 0.73 -11.65
N LEU A 44 -6.53 0.65 -10.77
CA LEU A 44 -5.76 -0.57 -10.54
C LEU A 44 -6.63 -1.69 -9.96
N ALA A 45 -7.53 -1.38 -9.02
CA ALA A 45 -8.46 -2.35 -8.47
C ALA A 45 -9.36 -2.97 -9.56
N ARG A 46 -9.97 -2.13 -10.40
CA ARG A 46 -10.76 -2.59 -11.56
C ARG A 46 -9.93 -3.43 -12.53
N GLY A 47 -8.69 -3.00 -12.81
CA GLY A 47 -7.77 -3.71 -13.69
C GLY A 47 -7.32 -5.07 -13.14
N ARG A 48 -7.18 -5.20 -11.82
CA ARG A 48 -6.90 -6.46 -11.12
C ARG A 48 -8.10 -7.40 -11.19
N GLU A 49 -9.29 -6.90 -10.87
CA GLU A 49 -10.54 -7.66 -10.81
C GLU A 49 -10.95 -8.19 -12.19
N SER A 50 -10.96 -7.33 -13.21
CA SER A 50 -11.33 -7.71 -14.58
C SER A 50 -10.42 -8.77 -15.20
N ARG A 51 -9.20 -8.94 -14.67
CA ARG A 51 -8.22 -9.92 -15.12
C ARG A 51 -8.00 -11.09 -14.15
N LEU A 52 -8.78 -11.14 -13.06
CA LEU A 52 -8.66 -12.16 -12.01
C LEU A 52 -7.22 -12.31 -11.48
N LEU A 53 -6.52 -11.19 -11.30
CA LEU A 53 -5.13 -11.18 -10.82
C LEU A 53 -5.09 -11.28 -9.29
N GLY A 54 -4.26 -12.19 -8.77
CA GLY A 54 -4.06 -12.40 -7.33
C GLY A 54 -3.09 -11.43 -6.65
N ILE A 55 -2.70 -10.32 -7.30
CA ILE A 55 -1.72 -9.37 -6.78
C ILE A 55 -2.33 -8.55 -5.64
N ALA A 56 -1.59 -8.37 -4.55
CA ALA A 56 -2.00 -7.52 -3.45
C ALA A 56 -1.98 -6.04 -3.88
N LEU A 57 -3.12 -5.36 -3.76
CA LEU A 57 -3.21 -3.91 -3.97
C LEU A 57 -3.45 -3.26 -2.61
N GLN A 58 -2.50 -2.42 -2.18
CA GLN A 58 -2.44 -1.84 -0.84
C GLN A 58 -2.51 -0.31 -0.91
N ARG A 59 -3.12 0.28 0.11
CA ARG A 59 -3.06 1.73 0.38
C ARG A 59 -1.87 1.98 1.32
N ALA A 60 -1.03 2.96 1.01
CA ALA A 60 0.16 3.28 1.78
C ALA A 60 0.22 4.78 2.15
N GLY A 61 1.05 5.11 3.12
CA GLY A 61 1.44 6.50 3.41
C GLY A 61 2.61 6.96 2.52
N SER A 62 3.04 8.20 2.68
CA SER A 62 4.13 8.77 1.89
C SER A 62 5.50 8.17 2.22
N ILE A 63 6.35 8.00 1.21
CA ILE A 63 7.80 7.75 1.38
C ILE A 63 8.65 9.03 1.24
N GLY A 64 8.01 10.21 1.19
CA GLY A 64 8.70 11.50 1.07
C GLY A 64 8.95 11.97 -0.36
N TYR A 65 8.34 11.32 -1.36
CA TYR A 65 8.46 11.67 -2.78
C TYR A 65 7.29 12.53 -3.27
N SER A 66 6.77 13.44 -2.45
CA SER A 66 5.57 14.24 -2.78
C SER A 66 5.70 15.08 -4.06
N PHE A 67 6.91 15.39 -4.50
CA PHE A 67 7.14 16.08 -5.78
C PHE A 67 6.75 15.23 -7.01
N ALA A 68 6.64 13.91 -6.83
CA ALA A 68 6.32 12.93 -7.85
C ALA A 68 4.93 12.32 -7.67
N ASP A 69 4.09 12.92 -6.83
CA ASP A 69 2.75 12.39 -6.56
C ASP A 69 1.87 12.33 -7.82
N PRO A 70 0.97 11.32 -7.92
CA PRO A 70 0.79 10.22 -6.98
C PRO A 70 1.84 9.11 -7.15
N VAL A 71 2.48 8.69 -6.05
CA VAL A 71 3.50 7.62 -6.08
C VAL A 71 2.84 6.24 -6.06
N VAL A 72 3.29 5.38 -6.98
CA VAL A 72 2.94 3.96 -7.04
C VAL A 72 4.21 3.13 -6.95
N GLU A 73 4.27 2.26 -5.96
CA GLU A 73 5.36 1.31 -5.77
C GLU A 73 4.89 -0.09 -6.21
N VAL A 74 5.78 -0.85 -6.84
CA VAL A 74 5.49 -2.20 -7.34
C VAL A 74 6.60 -3.15 -6.94
N GLN A 75 6.21 -4.28 -6.36
CA GLN A 75 7.09 -5.42 -6.14
C GLN A 75 6.54 -6.61 -6.89
N VAL A 76 7.41 -7.31 -7.60
CA VAL A 76 7.14 -8.63 -8.17
C VAL A 76 8.35 -9.53 -7.97
N ALA A 77 8.17 -10.83 -8.15
CA ALA A 77 9.28 -11.78 -8.19
C ALA A 77 10.39 -11.32 -9.17
N GLY A 78 11.64 -11.34 -8.69
CA GLY A 78 12.82 -10.96 -9.48
C GLY A 78 13.25 -9.50 -9.36
N LEU A 79 12.44 -8.62 -8.76
CA LEU A 79 12.89 -7.26 -8.41
C LEU A 79 13.57 -7.22 -7.04
N PRO A 80 14.60 -6.37 -6.84
CA PRO A 80 15.18 -6.12 -5.52
C PRO A 80 14.12 -5.65 -4.51
N ARG A 81 14.32 -6.01 -3.25
CA ARG A 81 13.53 -5.54 -2.09
C ARG A 81 14.33 -4.58 -1.25
#